data_AF-A0A9X9NU41-F1
#
_entry.id   AF-A0A9X9NU41-F1
#
_cell.length_a   1.000
_cell.length_b   1.000
_cell.length_c   1.000
_cell.angle_alpha   90.00
_cell.angle_beta   90.00
_cell.angle_gamma   90.00
#
_symmetry.space_group_name_H-M   'P 1'
#
loop_
_entity.id
_entity.type
_entity.pdbx_description
1 polymer ?
#
loop_
_entity_poly.entity_id
_entity_poly.type
_entity_poly.pdbx_seq_one_letter_code
_entity_poly.pdbx_strand_id
1 'polypeptide(L)' 'MIGWDMSAALALGDALGVPPLAMAELLPVIEAIMVAKLNEQMDRSDG' A
#
# COMPACT_ATOMS: atom_id res chain seq x y z
N MET A 1 11.71 -0.28 9.06
CA MET A 1 10.33 0.24 8.90
C MET A 1 10.20 0.69 7.46
N ILE A 2 9.72 -0.20 6.59
CA ILE A 2 9.50 0.11 5.17
C ILE A 2 8.15 0.82 5.12
N GLY A 3 8.09 2.06 5.59
CA GLY A 3 6.89 2.89 5.45
C GLY A 3 6.80 3.28 3.99
N TRP A 4 6.02 2.54 3.18
CA TRP A 4 5.59 3.02 1.87
C TRP A 4 4.98 4.40 2.07
N ASP A 5 5.34 5.33 1.19
CA ASP A 5 4.87 6.71 1.22
C ASP A 5 3.32 6.77 1.15
N MET A 6 2.68 6.97 2.31
CA MET A 6 1.21 7.11 2.39
C MET A 6 0.71 8.23 1.48
N SER A 7 1.53 9.24 1.20
CA SER A 7 1.22 10.32 0.25
C SER A 7 1.16 9.81 -1.17
N ALA A 8 1.99 8.83 -1.55
CA ALA A 8 1.91 8.17 -2.85
C ALA A 8 0.63 7.34 -2.99
N ALA A 9 0.18 6.69 -1.90
CA ALA A 9 -1.12 6.03 -1.91
C ALA A 9 -2.26 7.04 -2.08
N LEU A 10 -2.25 8.16 -1.35
CA LEU A 10 -3.26 9.20 -1.51
C LEU A 10 -3.24 9.84 -2.92
N ALA A 11 -2.06 10.08 -3.49
CA ALA A 11 -1.90 10.61 -4.86
C ALA A 11 -2.39 9.61 -5.92
N LEU A 12 -2.20 8.30 -5.70
CA LEU A 12 -2.79 7.26 -6.55
C LEU A 12 -4.32 7.27 -6.44
N GLY A 13 -4.86 7.40 -5.23
CA GLY A 13 -6.30 7.52 -5.00
C GLY A 13 -6.89 8.72 -5.75
N ASP A 14 -6.22 9.88 -5.65
CA ASP A 14 -6.61 11.11 -6.36
C ASP A 14 -6.58 10.93 -7.89
N ALA A 15 -5.52 10.32 -8.43
CA ALA A 15 -5.41 10.05 -9.88
C ALA A 15 -6.47 9.07 -10.40
N LEU A 16 -6.95 8.15 -9.55
CA LEU A 16 -8.04 7.22 -9.86
C LEU A 16 -9.44 7.83 -9.66
N GLY A 17 -9.52 9.09 -9.20
CA GLY A 17 -10.77 9.76 -8.86
C GLY A 17 -11.44 9.22 -7.60
N VAL A 18 -10.70 8.53 -6.75
CA VAL A 18 -11.18 8.00 -5.46
C VAL A 18 -11.18 9.15 -4.46
N PRO A 19 -12.32 9.44 -3.80
CA PRO A 19 -12.37 10.47 -2.77
C PRO A 19 -11.31 10.24 -1.68
N PRO A 20 -10.63 11.29 -1.18
CA PRO A 20 -9.57 11.16 -0.18
C PRO A 20 -10.01 10.43 1.09
N LEU A 21 -11.27 10.60 1.51
CA LEU A 21 -11.86 9.89 2.64
C LEU A 21 -11.95 8.39 2.38
N ALA A 22 -12.39 7.98 1.18
CA ALA A 22 -12.44 6.58 0.81
C ALA A 22 -11.02 6.00 0.73
N MET A 23 -10.04 6.77 0.27
CA MET A 23 -8.64 6.33 0.25
C MET A 23 -8.05 6.15 1.66
N ALA A 24 -8.45 6.99 2.62
CA ALA A 24 -8.07 6.85 4.03
C ALA A 24 -8.59 5.54 4.67
N GLU A 25 -9.79 5.11 4.28
CA GLU A 25 -10.36 3.83 4.74
C GLU A 25 -9.71 2.61 4.07
N LEU A 26 -9.20 2.77 2.84
CA LEU A 26 -8.55 1.69 2.09
C LEU A 26 -7.06 1.54 2.44
N LEU A 27 -6.43 2.58 2.99
CA LEU A 27 -5.02 2.62 3.40
C LEU A 27 -4.61 1.45 4.31
N PRO A 28 -5.35 1.09 5.37
CA PRO A 28 -5.02 -0.07 6.21
C PRO A 28 -4.99 -1.40 5.46
N VAL A 29 -5.91 -1.59 4.50
CA VAL A 29 -5.97 -2.82 3.69
C VAL A 29 -4.81 -2.86 2.69
N ILE A 30 -4.50 -1.73 2.06
CA ILE A 30 -3.36 -1.60 1.14
C ILE A 30 -2.04 -1.89 1.86
N GLU A 31 -1.87 -1.37 3.07
CA GLU A 31 -0.70 -1.64 3.92
C GLU A 31 -0.58 -3.13 4.25
N ALA A 32 -1.67 -3.78 4.65
CA ALA A 32 -1.66 -5.21 4.96
C ALA A 32 -1.24 -6.06 3.74
N ILE A 33 -1.78 -5.77 2.55
CA ILE A 33 -1.43 -6.49 1.31
C ILE A 33 0.02 -6.25 0.94
N MET A 34 0.50 -5.03 1.09
CA MET A 34 1.87 -4.66 0.78
C MET A 34 2.88 -5.34 1.69
N VAL A 35 2.61 -5.41 2.99
CA VAL A 35 3.44 -6.17 3.95
C VAL A 35 3.46 -7.64 3.59
N ALA A 36 2.29 -8.23 3.28
CA ALA A 36 2.21 -9.62 2.84
C ALA A 36 3.05 -9.87 1.57
N LYS A 37 2.91 -9.03 0.55
CA LYS A 37 3.67 -9.15 -0.71
C LYS A 37 5.17 -8.91 -0.55
N LEU A 38 5.57 -8.00 0.34
CA LEU A 38 6.99 -7.76 0.61
C LEU A 38 7.60 -8.99 1.28
N ASN A 39 6.91 -9.54 2.27
CA ASN A 39 7.34 -10.76 2.96
C ASN A 39 7.39 -11.96 2.00
N GLU A 40 6.41 -12.13 1.11
CA GLU A 40 6.43 -13.16 0.05
C GLU A 40 7.61 -13.00 -0.92
N GLN A 41 7.98 -11.77 -1.30
CA GLN A 41 9.13 -11.51 -2.16
C GLN A 41 10.46 -11.81 -1.47
N MET A 42 10.58 -11.51 -0.18
CA MET A 42 11.74 -11.88 0.62
C MET A 42 11.88 -13.41 0.69
N ASP A 43 10.78 -14.12 0.97
CA ASP A 43 10.74 -15.59 1.00
C ASP A 43 11.12 -16.21 -0.36
N ARG A 44 10.70 -15.59 -1.47
CA ARG A 44 11.05 -16.04 -2.83
C ARG A 44 12.49 -15.70 -3.24
N SER A 45 13.12 -14.72 -2.61
CA SER A 45 14.49 -14.28 -2.98
C SER A 45 15.58 -15.06 -2.24
N ASP A 46 15.24 -15.71 -1.13
CA ASP A 46 16.16 -16.51 -0.29
C ASP A 46 16.10 -18.04 -0.57
N GLY A 47 15.62 -18.46 -1.75
CA GLY A 47 15.62 -19.85 -2.23
C GLY A 47 16.40 -20.05 -3.51
#